data_AF-A0A7W0ZI91-F1
#
_entry.id   AF-A0A7W0ZI91-F1
#
_cell.length_a   1.000
_cell.length_b   1.000
_cell.length_c   1.000
_cell.angle_alpha   90.00
_cell.angle_beta   90.00
_cell.angle_gamma   90.00
#
_symmetry.space_group_name_H-M   'P 1'
#
loop_
_entity.id
_entity.type
_entity.pdbx_description
1 polymer ?
#
loop_
_entity_poly.entity_id
_entity_poly.type
_entity_poly.pdbx_seq_one_letter_code
_entity_poly.pdbx_strand_id
1 'polypeptide(L)'
;MSRNGRIGLLALAAVTAVMAFVLARPEEGSDKADDPSTSSAQTTPSEGNDNDDGPTATAESAPPPPPTEIRLEAGEVQGAVQRIEAKAGDTARFVVISDTADDIHLHGYDTVKEVAPGKPARFEIETELEGVFEIESHVAEDAGREPLIARLVVEPS
;
A
#
# COMPACT_ATOMS: atom_id res chain seq x y z
N MET A 1 8.40 -46.11 -16.04
CA MET A 1 8.99 -45.16 -17.02
C MET A 1 9.85 -44.16 -16.27
N SER A 2 11.16 -44.17 -16.52
CA SER A 2 12.18 -43.42 -15.79
C SER A 2 12.25 -41.95 -16.23
N ARG A 3 12.47 -41.07 -15.27
CA ARG A 3 12.30 -39.60 -15.32
C ARG A 3 13.37 -38.84 -16.14
N ASN A 4 14.19 -39.53 -16.94
CA ASN A 4 15.42 -38.95 -17.50
C ASN A 4 15.30 -38.49 -18.96
N GLY A 5 14.09 -38.45 -19.54
CA GLY A 5 13.88 -38.07 -20.95
C GLY A 5 13.53 -36.59 -21.21
N ARG A 6 13.37 -35.74 -20.18
CA ARG A 6 12.87 -34.36 -20.34
C ARG A 6 13.91 -33.24 -20.11
N ILE A 7 15.15 -33.60 -19.75
CA ILE A 7 16.20 -32.60 -19.42
C ILE A 7 17.06 -32.24 -20.65
N GLY A 8 16.96 -32.99 -21.75
CA GLY A 8 17.80 -32.79 -22.94
C GLY A 8 17.45 -31.61 -23.85
N LEU A 9 16.38 -30.86 -23.59
CA LEU A 9 15.91 -29.77 -24.48
C LEU A 9 16.18 -28.35 -23.95
N LEU A 10 16.81 -28.21 -22.78
CA LEU A 10 17.11 -26.91 -22.15
C LEU A 10 18.59 -26.50 -22.16
N ALA A 11 19.44 -27.20 -22.93
CA ALA A 11 20.89 -26.94 -22.93
C ALA A 11 21.43 -26.17 -24.16
N LEU A 12 20.61 -25.82 -25.16
CA LEU A 12 21.10 -25.18 -26.40
C LEU A 12 20.70 -23.70 -26.60
N ALA A 13 19.91 -23.11 -25.70
CA ALA A 13 19.45 -21.71 -25.85
C ALA A 13 20.11 -20.71 -24.87
N ALA A 14 21.01 -21.16 -23.98
CA ALA A 14 21.57 -20.33 -22.91
C ALA A 14 22.97 -19.74 -23.20
N VAL A 15 23.59 -20.04 -24.35
CA VAL A 15 24.97 -19.60 -24.66
C VAL A 15 25.04 -18.34 -25.52
N THR A 16 23.98 -17.94 -26.22
CA THR A 16 24.00 -16.76 -27.11
C THR A 16 23.56 -15.44 -26.46
N ALA A 17 22.94 -15.46 -25.28
CA ALA A 17 22.44 -14.22 -24.63
C ALA A 17 23.46 -13.53 -23.69
N VAL A 18 24.54 -14.21 -23.29
CA VAL A 18 25.58 -13.62 -22.40
C VAL A 18 26.62 -12.81 -23.19
N MET A 19 26.71 -12.99 -24.51
CA MET A 19 27.71 -12.31 -25.35
C MET A 19 27.29 -10.89 -25.82
N ALA A 20 26.17 -10.36 -25.33
CA ALA A 20 25.63 -9.05 -25.72
C ALA A 20 25.65 -7.98 -24.61
N PHE A 21 26.12 -8.26 -23.39
CA PHE A 21 26.18 -7.27 -22.29
C PHE A 21 27.60 -6.86 -21.88
N VAL A 22 28.65 -7.38 -22.54
CA VAL A 22 30.06 -7.16 -22.14
C VAL A 22 30.72 -5.94 -22.83
N LEU A 23 30.02 -5.22 -23.72
CA LEU A 23 30.62 -4.15 -24.56
C LEU A 23 30.18 -2.71 -24.26
N ALA A 24 29.56 -2.43 -23.13
CA ALA A 24 29.25 -1.05 -22.73
C ALA A 24 29.68 -0.76 -21.28
N ARG A 25 31.00 -0.80 -21.04
CA ARG A 25 31.61 -0.19 -19.85
C ARG A 25 32.53 0.95 -20.32
N PRO A 26 32.16 2.22 -20.15
CA PRO A 26 33.13 3.30 -20.11
C PRO A 26 33.76 3.35 -18.72
N GLU A 27 35.08 3.10 -18.66
CA GLU A 27 35.95 3.41 -17.52
C GLU A 27 36.55 4.81 -17.62
N GLU A 28 36.99 5.28 -16.45
CA GLU A 28 38.06 6.24 -16.17
C GLU A 28 37.73 7.73 -15.98
N GLY A 29 38.13 8.19 -14.80
CA GLY A 29 38.19 9.58 -14.37
C GLY A 29 38.62 9.69 -12.91
N SER A 30 39.82 9.23 -12.60
CA SER A 30 40.51 9.51 -11.33
C SER A 30 40.84 11.00 -11.26
N ASP A 31 40.58 11.68 -10.14
CA ASP A 31 41.57 12.54 -9.49
C ASP A 31 41.13 13.03 -8.10
N LYS A 32 42.12 13.01 -7.19
CA LYS A 32 42.08 13.50 -5.81
C LYS A 32 41.86 15.01 -5.75
N ALA A 33 41.12 15.46 -4.74
CA ALA A 33 41.50 16.63 -3.94
C ALA A 33 40.86 16.55 -2.55
N ASP A 34 41.69 16.31 -1.54
CA ASP A 34 41.47 16.79 -0.18
C ASP A 34 41.37 18.33 -0.18
N ASP A 35 40.39 18.91 0.52
CA ASP A 35 40.63 19.86 1.62
C ASP A 35 39.30 20.29 2.30
N PRO A 36 39.24 20.35 3.65
CA PRO A 36 38.03 20.64 4.41
C PRO A 36 37.86 22.15 4.67
N SER A 37 36.77 22.74 4.18
CA SER A 37 36.35 24.06 4.66
C SER A 37 35.46 23.95 5.88
N THR A 38 36.10 24.19 7.03
CA THR A 38 35.49 24.44 8.34
C THR A 38 35.15 25.93 8.47
N SER A 39 34.22 26.27 9.37
CA SER A 39 33.85 27.60 9.90
C SER A 39 32.69 28.30 9.16
N SER A 40 31.58 28.67 9.82
CA SER A 40 31.51 29.32 11.13
C SER A 40 30.16 29.09 11.83
N ALA A 41 30.22 28.75 13.12
CA ALA A 41 29.12 28.94 14.05
C ALA A 41 29.01 30.43 14.42
N GLN A 42 27.78 30.95 14.48
CA GLN A 42 27.49 32.15 15.27
C GLN A 42 26.16 31.98 16.02
N THR A 43 26.22 32.41 17.26
CA THR A 43 25.30 32.21 18.38
C THR A 43 24.10 33.17 18.40
N THR A 44 23.03 32.68 19.04
CA THR A 44 21.82 33.31 19.63
C THR A 44 22.08 34.55 20.51
N PRO A 45 21.08 35.28 21.10
CA PRO A 45 19.61 35.09 21.15
C PRO A 45 18.79 36.39 20.88
N SER A 46 17.46 36.28 20.79
CA SER A 46 16.59 37.37 21.23
C SER A 46 15.38 36.82 21.96
N GLU A 47 15.34 37.16 23.25
CA GLU A 47 14.21 37.10 24.15
C GLU A 47 12.96 37.76 23.56
N GLY A 48 11.86 37.04 23.67
CA GLY A 48 10.51 37.56 23.63
C GLY A 48 9.68 36.67 24.54
N ASN A 49 9.49 37.13 25.78
CA ASN A 49 8.48 36.64 26.71
C ASN A 49 7.17 36.32 25.98
N ASP A 50 6.55 35.19 26.31
CA ASP A 50 5.36 35.24 27.14
C ASP A 50 5.08 33.86 27.72
N ASN A 51 5.06 33.81 29.06
CA ASN A 51 4.38 32.76 29.79
C ASN A 51 2.90 32.93 29.51
N ASP A 52 2.32 32.06 28.70
CA ASP A 52 0.89 31.75 28.78
C ASP A 52 0.78 30.29 29.17
N ASP A 53 0.86 30.04 30.48
CA ASP A 53 0.37 28.81 31.12
C ASP A 53 -1.18 28.87 31.08
N GLY A 54 -1.70 28.87 29.85
CA GLY A 54 -3.10 28.61 29.61
C GLY A 54 -3.35 27.14 29.95
N PRO A 55 -4.44 26.80 30.67
CA PRO A 55 -4.74 25.41 30.93
C PRO A 55 -4.90 24.75 29.57
N THR A 56 -3.97 23.83 29.25
CA THR A 56 -4.12 22.92 28.12
C THR A 56 -5.34 22.09 28.46
N ALA A 57 -6.51 22.56 28.01
CA ALA A 57 -7.71 21.78 28.01
C ALA A 57 -7.39 20.58 27.12
N THR A 58 -7.12 19.44 27.74
CA THR A 58 -7.12 18.15 27.06
C THR A 58 -8.52 17.99 26.48
N ALA A 59 -8.70 18.43 25.24
CA ALA A 59 -9.88 18.15 24.47
C ALA A 59 -9.92 16.64 24.33
N GLU A 60 -10.78 16.00 25.11
CA GLU A 60 -11.04 14.58 24.96
C GLU A 60 -11.57 14.37 23.54
N SER A 61 -10.74 13.72 22.71
CA SER A 61 -11.06 13.51 21.31
C SER A 61 -12.34 12.70 21.20
N ALA A 62 -13.28 13.18 20.37
CA ALA A 62 -14.52 12.46 20.10
C ALA A 62 -14.20 11.03 19.57
N PRO A 63 -15.03 10.03 19.90
CA PRO A 63 -14.81 8.67 19.39
C PRO A 63 -14.82 8.65 17.85
N PRO A 64 -14.01 7.78 17.22
CA PRO A 64 -13.95 7.70 15.76
C PRO A 64 -15.31 7.30 15.16
N PRO A 65 -15.60 7.72 13.92
CA PRO A 65 -16.82 7.33 13.22
C PRO A 65 -16.92 5.81 13.07
N PRO A 66 -18.15 5.26 12.96
CA PRO A 66 -18.32 3.83 12.68
C PRO A 66 -17.72 3.47 11.31
N PRO A 67 -17.22 2.23 11.14
CA PRO A 67 -16.63 1.80 9.87
C PRO A 67 -17.69 1.67 8.77
N THR A 68 -17.29 1.94 7.53
CA THR A 68 -18.12 1.72 6.34
C THR A 68 -18.41 0.22 6.18
N GLU A 69 -19.68 -0.16 6.00
CA GLU A 69 -20.07 -1.54 5.67
C GLU A 69 -20.27 -1.72 4.16
N ILE A 70 -19.63 -2.74 3.59
CA ILE A 70 -19.78 -3.17 2.20
C ILE A 70 -20.41 -4.57 2.23
N ARG A 71 -21.51 -4.75 1.50
CA ARG A 71 -22.23 -6.02 1.42
C ARG A 71 -22.08 -6.62 0.04
N LEU A 72 -21.73 -7.90 -0.01
CA LEU A 72 -21.58 -8.65 -1.24
C LEU A 72 -22.66 -9.73 -1.35
N GLU A 73 -23.09 -10.02 -2.57
CA GLU A 73 -23.84 -11.22 -2.93
C GLU A 73 -23.10 -11.93 -4.05
N ALA A 74 -22.71 -13.18 -3.80
CA ALA A 74 -21.87 -13.97 -4.69
C ALA A 74 -20.62 -13.19 -5.18
N GLY A 75 -19.99 -12.37 -4.34
CA GLY A 75 -18.80 -11.56 -4.70
C GLY A 75 -19.09 -10.21 -5.36
N GLU A 76 -20.33 -9.91 -5.77
CA GLU A 76 -20.68 -8.60 -6.32
C GLU A 76 -21.17 -7.64 -5.24
N VAL A 77 -20.80 -6.36 -5.33
CA VAL A 77 -21.26 -5.35 -4.38
C VAL A 77 -22.76 -5.10 -4.51
N GLN A 78 -23.45 -5.08 -3.36
CA GLN A 78 -24.85 -4.69 -3.28
C GLN A 78 -24.97 -3.18 -3.41
N GLY A 79 -25.51 -2.73 -4.54
CA GLY A 79 -25.69 -1.30 -4.84
C GLY A 79 -24.50 -0.71 -5.58
N ALA A 80 -24.11 0.51 -5.21
CA ALA A 80 -22.99 1.20 -5.85
C ALA A 80 -21.66 0.83 -5.19
N VAL A 81 -20.59 0.82 -6.00
CA VAL A 81 -19.21 0.79 -5.52
C VAL A 81 -18.99 1.92 -4.52
N GLN A 82 -18.53 1.58 -3.32
CA GLN A 82 -18.37 2.55 -2.23
C GLN A 82 -17.05 3.31 -2.34
N ARG A 83 -17.02 4.55 -1.85
CA ARG A 83 -15.80 5.34 -1.67
C ARG A 83 -15.54 5.53 -0.18
N ILE A 84 -14.39 5.06 0.28
CA ILE A 84 -13.92 5.20 1.66
C ILE A 84 -12.86 6.31 1.62
N GLU A 85 -13.09 7.39 2.37
CA GLU A 85 -12.18 8.54 2.40
C GLU A 85 -11.33 8.51 3.67
N ALA A 86 -10.05 8.83 3.51
CA ALA A 86 -9.07 8.96 4.59
C ALA A 86 -8.02 9.99 4.20
N LYS A 87 -7.24 10.47 5.18
CA LYS A 87 -6.04 11.26 4.90
C LYS A 87 -4.77 10.44 5.11
N ALA A 88 -3.68 10.91 4.52
CA ALA A 88 -2.37 10.34 4.75
C ALA A 88 -2.04 10.37 6.26
N GLY A 89 -1.64 9.23 6.82
CA GLY A 89 -1.34 9.08 8.26
C GLY A 89 -2.54 8.75 9.16
N ASP A 90 -3.76 8.71 8.64
CA ASP A 90 -4.93 8.24 9.38
C ASP A 90 -5.01 6.70 9.42
N THR A 91 -6.06 6.18 10.08
CA THR A 91 -6.44 4.76 10.01
C THR A 91 -7.82 4.61 9.37
N ALA A 92 -7.86 4.10 8.14
CA ALA A 92 -9.11 3.77 7.46
C ALA A 92 -9.71 2.46 7.98
N ARG A 93 -11.02 2.46 8.25
CA ARG A 93 -11.74 1.29 8.79
C ARG A 93 -12.97 0.98 7.95
N PHE A 94 -13.09 -0.26 7.50
CA PHE A 94 -14.27 -0.75 6.80
C PHE A 94 -14.51 -2.24 7.08
N VAL A 95 -15.73 -2.71 6.81
CA VAL A 95 -16.16 -4.07 7.03
C VAL A 95 -16.80 -4.62 5.77
N VAL A 96 -16.37 -5.80 5.34
CA VAL A 96 -16.99 -6.52 4.22
C VAL A 96 -17.80 -7.69 4.76
N ILE A 97 -19.04 -7.81 4.30
CA ILE A 97 -19.98 -8.88 4.64
C ILE A 97 -20.33 -9.59 3.33
N SER A 98 -20.27 -10.92 3.32
CA SER A 98 -20.59 -11.72 2.14
C SER A 98 -21.48 -12.90 2.50
N ASP A 99 -22.31 -13.32 1.54
CA ASP A 99 -23.12 -14.54 1.57
C ASP A 99 -22.37 -15.77 1.00
N THR A 100 -21.16 -15.57 0.48
CA THR A 100 -20.23 -16.62 0.04
C THR A 100 -18.85 -16.44 0.68
N ALA A 101 -18.08 -17.52 0.76
CA ALA A 101 -16.67 -17.41 1.12
C ALA A 101 -15.92 -16.71 -0.03
N ASP A 102 -15.03 -15.77 0.29
CA ASP A 102 -14.31 -14.95 -0.68
C ASP A 102 -13.02 -14.38 -0.08
N ASP A 103 -12.06 -14.04 -0.94
CA ASP A 103 -10.85 -13.29 -0.60
C ASP A 103 -11.01 -11.85 -1.08
N ILE A 104 -10.91 -10.90 -0.15
CA ILE A 104 -11.03 -9.47 -0.46
C ILE A 104 -9.65 -8.86 -0.51
N HIS A 105 -9.29 -8.31 -1.66
CA HIS A 105 -8.00 -7.70 -1.92
C HIS A 105 -8.10 -6.18 -1.81
N LEU A 106 -7.19 -5.55 -1.07
CA LEU A 106 -6.93 -4.12 -1.14
C LEU A 106 -5.59 -3.91 -1.85
N HIS A 107 -5.66 -3.49 -3.11
CA HIS A 107 -4.49 -3.23 -3.93
C HIS A 107 -3.71 -2.02 -3.43
N GLY A 108 -2.39 -2.01 -3.66
CA GLY A 108 -1.47 -0.96 -3.19
C GLY A 108 -1.01 -1.13 -1.74
N TYR A 109 -1.84 -1.72 -0.87
CA TYR A 109 -1.46 -2.10 0.50
C TYR A 109 -1.15 -3.60 0.66
N ASP A 110 -1.16 -4.36 -0.43
CA ASP A 110 -0.93 -5.81 -0.48
C ASP A 110 -1.67 -6.59 0.63
N THR A 111 -2.90 -6.16 0.91
CA THR A 111 -3.72 -6.70 2.00
C THR A 111 -4.79 -7.62 1.43
N VAL A 112 -4.86 -8.84 1.97
CA VAL A 112 -5.91 -9.82 1.66
C VAL A 112 -6.59 -10.26 2.95
N LYS A 113 -7.92 -10.30 2.96
CA LYS A 113 -8.68 -10.90 4.07
C LYS A 113 -9.82 -11.77 3.57
N GLU A 114 -9.96 -12.92 4.20
CA GLU A 114 -11.08 -13.84 4.00
C GLU A 114 -12.38 -13.26 4.59
N VAL A 115 -13.47 -13.35 3.83
CA VAL A 115 -14.84 -13.12 4.28
C VAL A 115 -15.66 -14.38 4.04
N ALA A 116 -16.66 -14.66 4.89
CA ALA A 116 -17.59 -15.76 4.68
C ALA A 116 -18.94 -15.50 5.38
N PRO A 117 -19.99 -16.31 5.13
CA PRO A 117 -21.26 -16.20 5.83
C PRO A 117 -21.09 -16.24 7.35
N GLY A 118 -21.60 -15.22 8.04
CA GLY A 118 -21.46 -15.06 9.49
C GLY A 118 -20.04 -14.72 9.97
N LYS A 119 -19.09 -14.48 9.05
CA LYS A 119 -17.70 -14.10 9.32
C LYS A 119 -17.31 -12.87 8.50
N PRO A 120 -17.69 -11.66 8.93
CA PRO A 120 -17.31 -10.42 8.24
C PRO A 120 -15.79 -10.19 8.27
N ALA A 121 -15.23 -9.73 7.16
CA ALA A 121 -13.83 -9.27 7.10
C ALA A 121 -13.75 -7.82 7.59
N ARG A 122 -12.90 -7.56 8.59
CA ARG A 122 -12.71 -6.22 9.15
C ARG A 122 -11.34 -5.69 8.73
N PHE A 123 -11.31 -4.54 8.08
CA PHE A 123 -10.10 -3.88 7.62
C PHE A 123 -9.79 -2.69 8.50
N GLU A 124 -8.51 -2.55 8.82
CA GLU A 124 -7.93 -1.44 9.55
C GLU A 124 -6.58 -1.16 8.88
N ILE A 125 -6.52 -0.06 8.13
CA ILE A 125 -5.42 0.25 7.21
C ILE A 125 -4.79 1.55 7.66
N GLU A 126 -3.49 1.51 7.97
CA GLU A 126 -2.68 2.71 8.18
C GLU A 126 -2.45 3.36 6.80
N THR A 127 -3.03 4.53 6.57
CA THR A 127 -3.08 5.13 5.23
C THR A 127 -1.81 5.93 4.92
N GLU A 128 -0.67 5.25 4.81
CA GLU A 128 0.63 5.89 4.52
C GLU A 128 0.81 6.27 3.05
N LEU A 129 0.02 5.67 2.15
CA LEU A 129 0.09 5.89 0.71
C LEU A 129 -1.07 6.79 0.26
N GLU A 130 -0.74 7.93 -0.34
CA GLU A 130 -1.71 8.82 -1.00
C GLU A 130 -2.18 8.22 -2.33
N GLY A 131 -3.45 8.44 -2.68
CA GLY A 131 -4.00 8.02 -3.97
C GLY A 131 -5.35 7.33 -3.87
N VAL A 132 -5.69 6.58 -4.94
CA VAL A 132 -6.93 5.80 -5.04
C VAL A 132 -6.56 4.34 -5.19
N PHE A 133 -7.07 3.52 -4.28
CA PHE A 133 -6.76 2.10 -4.17
C PHE A 133 -8.03 1.28 -4.36
N GLU A 134 -7.94 0.23 -5.17
CA GLU A 134 -9.08 -0.62 -5.50
C GLU A 134 -9.23 -1.70 -4.42
N ILE A 135 -10.48 -1.94 -4.03
CA ILE A 135 -10.86 -3.05 -3.17
C ILE A 135 -11.69 -4.00 -4.03
N GLU A 136 -11.26 -5.26 -4.11
CA GLU A 136 -11.78 -6.23 -5.07
C GLU A 136 -12.19 -7.55 -4.42
N SER A 137 -13.18 -8.20 -5.05
CA SER A 137 -13.61 -9.57 -4.76
C SER A 137 -12.92 -10.56 -5.71
N HIS A 138 -12.24 -11.55 -5.15
CA HIS A 138 -11.62 -12.62 -5.92
C HIS A 138 -12.68 -13.56 -6.54
N VAL A 139 -13.78 -13.82 -5.83
CA VAL A 139 -14.93 -14.60 -6.36
C VAL A 139 -15.58 -13.93 -7.57
N ALA A 140 -15.68 -12.60 -7.59
CA ALA A 140 -16.15 -11.87 -8.75
C ALA A 140 -15.17 -11.98 -9.93
N GLU A 141 -13.87 -11.81 -9.67
CA GLU A 141 -12.80 -11.97 -10.66
C GLU A 141 -12.81 -13.37 -11.31
N ASP A 142 -12.79 -14.43 -10.50
CA ASP A 142 -12.79 -15.83 -10.96
C ASP A 142 -14.02 -16.17 -11.79
N ALA A 143 -15.15 -15.51 -11.50
CA ALA A 143 -16.38 -15.67 -12.25
C ALA A 143 -16.42 -14.80 -13.53
N GLY A 144 -15.38 -14.02 -13.82
CA GLY A 144 -15.31 -13.09 -14.96
C GLY A 144 -16.28 -11.92 -14.87
N ARG A 145 -16.63 -11.51 -13.64
CA ARG A 145 -17.47 -10.34 -13.34
C ARG A 145 -16.60 -9.16 -12.92
N GLU A 146 -17.23 -8.00 -12.72
CA GLU A 146 -16.55 -6.81 -12.20
C GLU A 146 -16.09 -7.08 -10.76
N PRO A 147 -14.77 -7.11 -10.47
CA PRO A 147 -14.28 -7.43 -9.14
C PRO A 147 -14.31 -6.22 -8.19
N LEU A 148 -14.41 -5.00 -8.72
CA LEU A 148 -14.38 -3.77 -7.94
C LEU A 148 -15.62 -3.64 -7.02
N ILE A 149 -15.38 -3.67 -5.71
CA ILE A 149 -16.44 -3.51 -4.70
C ILE A 149 -16.39 -2.17 -3.96
N ALA A 150 -15.21 -1.57 -3.84
CA ALA A 150 -15.02 -0.25 -3.24
C ALA A 150 -13.69 0.40 -3.67
N ARG A 151 -13.53 1.67 -3.32
CA ARG A 151 -12.29 2.43 -3.47
C ARG A 151 -11.91 3.04 -2.13
N LEU A 152 -10.66 2.84 -1.72
CA LEU A 152 -10.05 3.63 -0.67
C LEU A 152 -9.39 4.85 -1.31
N VAL A 153 -9.79 6.05 -0.91
CA VAL A 153 -9.22 7.31 -1.36
C VAL A 153 -8.48 7.94 -0.20
N VAL A 154 -7.18 8.10 -0.37
CA VAL A 154 -6.29 8.72 0.60
C VAL A 154 -5.86 10.07 0.06
N GLU A 155 -6.34 11.13 0.70
CA GLU A 155 -5.94 12.51 0.40
C GLU A 155 -4.66 12.88 1.17
N PRO A 156 -3.91 13.89 0.70
CA PRO A 156 -2.80 14.45 1.48
C PRO A 156 -3.27 14.97 2.85
N SER A 157 -2.36 14.97 3.83
CA SER A 157 -2.62 15.40 5.21
C SER A 157 -2.98 16.88 5.34
#